data_AF-X1EXX6-F1
#
_entry.id   AF-X1EXX6-F1
#
_cell.length_a   1.000
_cell.length_b   1.000
_cell.length_c   1.000
_cell.angle_alpha   90.00
_cell.angle_beta   90.00
_cell.angle_gamma   90.00
#
_symmetry.space_group_name_H-M   'P 1'
#
loop_
_entity.id
_entity.type
_entity.pdbx_description
1 polymer ?
#
loop_
_entity_poly.entity_id
_entity_poly.type
_entity_poly.pdbx_seq_one_letter_code
_entity_poly.pdbx_strand_id
1 'polypeptide(L)'
;MTKVVKAVKDYDLNIKIVVAGYADRIRMNSSPDFLSIPTIAEKSGADIAMLDTYIKDGKNLFDFLNVKQLKQFRDKSKELNLEVALAGNLLKDSIPKIKEISPDLIGVRSVVCEGYDRNHGMIKGYLIEELKSELKQINPTAENTENVVLDIKKEIIRISTASKTKCTVCGKNIEIFDEVTGCPICEAKAHKGHFIDWVRMKHACPVCKKSLNVSSSGVIFID
;
A
#
# COMPACT_ATOMS: atom_id res chain seq x y z
N MET A 1 8.61 2.45 23.19
CA MET A 1 9.01 1.95 21.85
C MET A 1 10.51 1.96 21.62
N THR A 2 11.28 3.01 21.94
CA THR A 2 12.74 3.08 21.66
C THR A 2 13.56 1.86 22.12
N LYS A 3 13.25 1.29 23.30
CA LYS A 3 13.90 0.05 23.78
C LYS A 3 13.64 -1.16 22.87
N VAL A 4 12.40 -1.30 22.38
CA VAL A 4 12.02 -2.37 21.44
C VAL A 4 12.73 -2.16 20.10
N VAL A 5 12.76 -0.92 19.61
CA VAL A 5 13.44 -0.59 18.35
C VAL A 5 14.92 -0.93 18.44
N LYS A 6 15.59 -0.48 19.51
CA LYS A 6 16.98 -0.82 19.75
C LYS A 6 17.21 -2.34 19.78
N ALA A 7 16.42 -3.07 20.56
CA ALA A 7 16.57 -4.52 20.68
C ALA A 7 16.43 -5.26 19.33
N VAL A 8 15.52 -4.81 18.46
CA VAL A 8 15.32 -5.41 17.13
C VAL A 8 16.44 -5.00 16.17
N LYS A 9 16.79 -3.72 16.11
CA LYS A 9 17.78 -3.19 15.17
C LYS A 9 19.21 -3.59 15.54
N ASP A 10 19.51 -3.83 16.81
CA ASP A 10 20.78 -4.42 17.26
C ASP A 10 20.95 -5.88 16.74
N TYR A 11 19.84 -6.57 16.43
CA TYR A 11 19.85 -7.91 15.85
C TYR A 11 19.90 -7.89 14.31
N ASP A 12 19.01 -7.13 13.67
CA ASP A 12 18.98 -6.97 12.21
C ASP A 12 18.35 -5.63 11.81
N LEU A 13 19.12 -4.81 11.09
CA LEU A 13 18.69 -3.49 10.63
C LEU A 13 17.54 -3.55 9.61
N ASN A 14 17.38 -4.66 8.90
CA ASN A 14 16.38 -4.83 7.84
C ASN A 14 14.98 -5.17 8.37
N ILE A 15 14.84 -5.57 9.66
CA ILE A 15 13.54 -5.89 10.23
C ILE A 15 12.74 -4.60 10.42
N LYS A 16 11.56 -4.53 9.79
CA LYS A 16 10.62 -3.42 9.98
C LYS A 16 9.87 -3.54 11.31
N ILE A 17 9.70 -2.42 11.98
CA ILE A 17 9.05 -2.31 13.29
C ILE A 17 7.79 -1.47 13.15
N VAL A 18 6.70 -1.99 13.73
CA VAL A 18 5.38 -1.36 13.67
C VAL A 18 4.97 -0.85 15.05
N VAL A 19 4.58 0.42 15.13
CA VAL A 19 3.88 0.96 16.30
C VAL A 19 2.39 0.95 16.03
N ALA A 20 1.67 0.10 16.76
CA ALA A 20 0.22 -0.02 16.65
C ALA A 20 -0.49 0.75 17.76
N GLY A 21 -1.47 1.57 17.37
CA GLY A 21 -2.50 2.11 18.25
C GLY A 21 -3.87 1.51 17.97
N TYR A 22 -4.86 1.93 18.75
CA TYR A 22 -6.22 1.41 18.66
C TYR A 22 -7.22 2.49 18.28
N ALA A 23 -8.02 2.24 17.26
CA ALA A 23 -9.07 3.16 16.80
C ALA A 23 -10.21 3.29 17.81
N ASP A 24 -10.54 2.19 18.49
CA ASP A 24 -11.53 2.11 19.56
C ASP A 24 -10.92 2.42 20.93
N ARG A 25 -9.88 3.26 21.00
CA ARG A 25 -9.20 3.66 22.25
C ARG A 25 -10.14 4.15 23.35
N ILE A 26 -11.31 4.69 22.99
CA ILE A 26 -12.35 5.12 23.93
C ILE A 26 -12.90 3.96 24.78
N ARG A 27 -12.66 2.71 24.37
CA ARG A 27 -13.05 1.48 25.07
C ARG A 27 -11.92 0.91 25.93
N MET A 28 -10.82 1.65 26.09
CA MET A 28 -9.66 1.26 26.88
C MET A 28 -9.47 2.19 28.08
N ASN A 29 -8.96 1.65 29.19
CA ASN A 29 -8.65 2.46 30.38
C ASN A 29 -7.55 3.50 30.11
N SER A 30 -6.56 3.14 29.29
CA SER A 30 -5.50 4.04 28.86
C SER A 30 -5.00 3.60 27.49
N SER A 31 -4.97 4.56 26.56
CA SER A 31 -4.37 4.39 25.24
C SER A 31 -4.00 5.77 24.69
N PRO A 32 -2.86 5.92 24.01
CA PRO A 32 -2.53 7.14 23.29
C PRO A 32 -3.64 7.52 22.31
N ASP A 33 -3.72 8.82 21.98
CA ASP A 33 -4.57 9.28 20.89
C ASP A 33 -4.10 8.71 19.56
N PHE A 34 -5.02 8.40 18.64
CA PHE A 34 -4.66 7.79 17.35
C PHE A 34 -3.70 8.68 16.54
N LEU A 35 -3.83 10.02 16.60
CA LEU A 35 -2.91 10.94 15.93
C LEU A 35 -1.57 11.10 16.64
N SER A 36 -1.41 10.56 17.85
CA SER A 36 -0.11 10.55 18.54
C SER A 36 0.78 9.38 18.08
N ILE A 37 0.20 8.32 17.53
CA ILE A 37 0.93 7.11 17.10
C ILE A 37 2.01 7.40 16.04
N PRO A 38 1.79 8.22 14.99
CA PRO A 38 2.84 8.55 14.03
C PRO A 38 4.05 9.24 14.70
N THR A 39 3.79 10.15 15.64
CA THR A 39 4.87 10.82 16.41
C THR A 39 5.59 9.86 17.35
N ILE A 40 4.88 8.89 17.94
CA ILE A 40 5.52 7.85 18.77
C ILE A 40 6.40 6.94 17.91
N ALA A 41 5.94 6.57 16.71
CA ALA A 41 6.68 5.75 15.76
C ALA A 41 7.99 6.44 15.35
N GLU A 42 7.90 7.68 14.84
CA GLU A 42 9.05 8.47 14.40
C GLU A 42 10.07 8.66 15.53
N LYS A 43 9.65 9.17 16.70
CA LYS A 43 10.54 9.39 17.85
C LYS A 43 11.19 8.12 18.37
N SER A 44 10.60 6.96 18.10
CA SER A 44 11.16 5.69 18.51
C SER A 44 12.14 5.09 17.50
N GLY A 45 12.17 5.59 16.27
CA GLY A 45 12.89 5.00 15.15
C GLY A 45 12.19 3.79 14.52
N ALA A 46 10.86 3.70 14.65
CA ALA A 46 10.08 2.65 14.00
C ALA A 46 9.79 2.99 12.54
N ASP A 47 9.41 1.99 11.76
CA ASP A 47 9.26 2.12 10.30
C ASP A 47 7.79 2.34 9.88
N ILE A 48 6.83 1.86 10.70
CA ILE A 48 5.40 1.83 10.33
C ILE A 48 4.53 2.33 11.50
N ALA A 49 3.57 3.21 11.20
CA ALA A 49 2.48 3.57 12.10
C ALA A 49 1.20 2.80 11.73
N MET A 50 0.57 2.17 12.72
CA MET A 50 -0.56 1.27 12.52
C MET A 50 -1.75 1.60 13.42
N LEU A 51 -2.97 1.39 12.91
CA LEU A 51 -4.20 1.34 13.71
C LEU A 51 -4.90 -0.02 13.56
N ASP A 52 -5.40 -0.57 14.68
CA ASP A 52 -6.29 -1.75 14.74
C ASP A 52 -7.46 -1.45 15.71
N THR A 53 -8.37 -2.38 15.91
CA THR A 53 -9.34 -2.37 17.02
C THR A 53 -8.83 -3.21 18.19
N TYR A 54 -9.06 -2.79 19.42
CA TYR A 54 -8.70 -3.52 20.63
C TYR A 54 -9.71 -4.63 20.90
N ILE A 55 -11.00 -4.28 20.97
CA ILE A 55 -12.07 -5.24 21.23
C ILE A 55 -12.57 -5.84 19.92
N LYS A 56 -12.68 -7.17 19.88
CA LYS A 56 -13.02 -7.93 18.67
C LYS A 56 -14.49 -8.38 18.69
N ASP A 57 -15.40 -7.42 18.82
CA ASP A 57 -16.87 -7.61 18.92
C ASP A 57 -17.62 -7.39 17.60
N GLY A 58 -16.91 -7.46 16.47
CA GLY A 58 -17.49 -7.26 15.14
C GLY A 58 -17.49 -5.81 14.66
N LYS A 59 -17.29 -4.83 15.55
CA LYS A 59 -17.07 -3.44 15.13
C LYS A 59 -15.75 -3.31 14.36
N ASN A 60 -15.79 -2.53 13.30
CA ASN A 60 -14.66 -2.28 12.41
C ASN A 60 -14.02 -0.91 12.66
N LEU A 61 -12.87 -0.67 12.02
CA LEU A 61 -12.12 0.58 12.09
C LEU A 61 -12.98 1.84 11.85
N PHE A 62 -13.89 1.77 10.89
CA PHE A 62 -14.74 2.89 10.46
C PHE A 62 -15.91 3.17 11.39
N ASP A 63 -16.20 2.29 12.34
CA ASP A 63 -17.17 2.54 13.41
C ASP A 63 -16.60 3.53 14.45
N PHE A 64 -15.28 3.71 14.48
CA PHE A 64 -14.59 4.58 15.44
C PHE A 64 -13.92 5.79 14.80
N LEU A 65 -13.38 5.65 13.57
CA LEU A 65 -12.69 6.73 12.85
C LEU A 65 -13.21 6.85 11.42
N ASN A 66 -13.61 8.05 11.03
CA ASN A 66 -14.05 8.31 9.66
C ASN A 66 -12.88 8.46 8.68
N VAL A 67 -13.20 8.47 7.38
CA VAL A 67 -12.21 8.57 6.29
C VAL A 67 -11.33 9.82 6.42
N LYS A 68 -11.89 10.97 6.83
CA LYS A 68 -11.13 12.21 7.02
C LYS A 68 -10.08 12.07 8.12
N GLN A 69 -10.45 11.48 9.25
CA GLN A 69 -9.54 11.22 10.37
C GLN A 69 -8.43 10.23 9.98
N LEU A 70 -8.76 9.19 9.23
CA LEU A 70 -7.78 8.22 8.75
C LEU A 70 -6.84 8.80 7.69
N LYS A 71 -7.32 9.70 6.83
CA LYS A 71 -6.46 10.49 5.93
C LYS A 71 -5.51 11.40 6.71
N GLN A 72 -5.98 12.09 7.75
CA GLN A 72 -5.11 12.88 8.63
C GLN A 72 -4.03 12.02 9.30
N PHE A 73 -4.39 10.82 9.76
CA PHE A 73 -3.42 9.87 10.30
C PHE A 73 -2.37 9.46 9.27
N ARG A 74 -2.81 9.12 8.05
CA ARG A 74 -1.92 8.77 6.93
C ARG A 74 -0.99 9.92 6.58
N ASP A 75 -1.53 11.12 6.38
CA ASP A 75 -0.77 12.29 5.92
C ASP A 75 0.31 12.65 6.94
N LYS A 76 -0.05 12.70 8.23
CA LYS A 76 0.92 12.91 9.31
C LYS A 76 2.00 11.83 9.35
N SER A 77 1.66 10.57 9.08
CA SER A 77 2.65 9.49 9.05
C SER A 77 3.61 9.64 7.87
N LYS A 78 3.08 10.01 6.69
CA LYS A 78 3.89 10.24 5.49
C LYS A 78 4.82 11.44 5.64
N GLU A 79 4.36 12.52 6.24
CA GLU A 79 5.20 13.68 6.59
C GLU A 79 6.39 13.30 7.50
N LEU A 80 6.20 12.27 8.33
CA LEU A 80 7.23 11.72 9.22
C LEU A 80 8.02 10.56 8.58
N ASN A 81 7.91 10.36 7.26
CA ASN A 81 8.56 9.28 6.50
C ASN A 81 8.25 7.86 6.99
N LEU A 82 7.04 7.64 7.51
CA LEU A 82 6.57 6.33 7.96
C LEU A 82 5.66 5.67 6.91
N GLU A 83 5.69 4.35 6.86
CA GLU A 83 4.63 3.56 6.23
C GLU A 83 3.37 3.54 7.12
N VAL A 84 2.21 3.36 6.50
CA VAL A 84 0.89 3.42 7.13
C VAL A 84 0.20 2.06 7.00
N ALA A 85 -0.16 1.46 8.12
CA ALA A 85 -0.94 0.22 8.16
C ALA A 85 -2.30 0.42 8.81
N LEU A 86 -3.37 -0.07 8.19
CA LEU A 86 -4.72 -0.03 8.77
C LEU A 86 -5.31 -1.44 8.92
N ALA A 87 -5.87 -1.73 10.08
CA ALA A 87 -6.55 -2.97 10.42
C ALA A 87 -7.81 -2.69 11.25
N GLY A 88 -8.47 -3.73 11.73
CA GLY A 88 -9.66 -3.61 12.57
C GLY A 88 -10.93 -4.03 11.85
N ASN A 89 -11.18 -5.34 11.81
CA ASN A 89 -12.33 -5.99 11.17
C ASN A 89 -12.69 -5.40 9.79
N LEU A 90 -11.69 -5.18 8.94
CA LEU A 90 -11.90 -4.71 7.57
C LEU A 90 -12.59 -5.82 6.75
N LEU A 91 -13.79 -5.53 6.25
CA LEU A 91 -14.59 -6.42 5.41
C LEU A 91 -14.69 -5.86 3.97
N LYS A 92 -15.37 -6.57 3.06
CA LYS A 92 -15.50 -6.14 1.64
C LYS A 92 -16.03 -4.72 1.48
N ASP A 93 -17.04 -4.35 2.27
CA ASP A 93 -17.63 -2.99 2.26
C ASP A 93 -16.66 -1.89 2.73
N SER A 94 -15.55 -2.26 3.37
CA SER A 94 -14.49 -1.33 3.76
C SER A 94 -13.58 -0.94 2.58
N ILE A 95 -13.51 -1.76 1.52
CA ILE A 95 -12.53 -1.62 0.44
C ILE A 95 -12.61 -0.27 -0.27
N PRO A 96 -13.79 0.28 -0.63
CA PRO A 96 -13.86 1.60 -1.24
C PRO A 96 -13.23 2.69 -0.37
N LYS A 97 -13.50 2.67 0.94
CA LYS A 97 -12.91 3.61 1.91
C LYS A 97 -11.41 3.41 2.06
N ILE A 98 -10.94 2.16 2.08
CA ILE A 98 -9.52 1.83 2.12
C ILE A 98 -8.80 2.33 0.88
N LYS A 99 -9.36 2.16 -0.33
CA LYS A 99 -8.79 2.73 -1.56
C LYS A 99 -8.73 4.25 -1.51
N GLU A 100 -9.77 4.89 -0.99
CA GLU A 100 -9.81 6.35 -0.83
C GLU A 100 -8.74 6.87 0.14
N ILE A 101 -8.46 6.13 1.21
CA ILE A 101 -7.39 6.45 2.17
C ILE A 101 -6.03 6.06 1.61
N SER A 102 -5.90 4.98 0.84
CA SER A 102 -4.65 4.50 0.27
C SER A 102 -3.52 4.31 1.32
N PRO A 103 -3.72 3.50 2.38
CA PRO A 103 -2.63 3.09 3.26
C PRO A 103 -1.62 2.20 2.50
N ASP A 104 -0.39 2.10 3.00
CA ASP A 104 0.63 1.23 2.39
C ASP A 104 0.32 -0.25 2.63
N LEU A 105 -0.23 -0.56 3.81
CA LEU A 105 -0.57 -1.92 4.22
C LEU A 105 -1.99 -1.98 4.80
N ILE A 106 -2.64 -3.13 4.63
CA ILE A 106 -3.84 -3.47 5.37
C ILE A 106 -3.67 -4.79 6.11
N GLY A 107 -4.18 -4.83 7.35
CA GLY A 107 -4.28 -6.04 8.15
C GLY A 107 -5.67 -6.63 8.08
N VAL A 108 -5.78 -7.87 7.60
CA VAL A 108 -7.04 -8.59 7.49
C VAL A 108 -7.00 -9.95 8.19
N ARG A 109 -8.17 -10.40 8.65
CA ARG A 109 -8.38 -11.75 9.17
C ARG A 109 -9.74 -12.28 8.77
N SER A 110 -10.82 -11.69 9.31
CA SER A 110 -12.19 -12.15 9.10
C SER A 110 -12.54 -12.27 7.62
N VAL A 111 -12.27 -11.24 6.80
CA VAL A 111 -12.64 -11.20 5.37
C VAL A 111 -12.02 -12.32 4.52
N VAL A 112 -10.91 -12.92 4.97
CA VAL A 112 -10.22 -14.02 4.28
C VAL A 112 -10.43 -15.39 4.95
N CYS A 113 -11.24 -15.45 6.01
CA CYS A 113 -11.63 -16.67 6.70
C CYS A 113 -12.96 -17.21 6.16
N GLU A 114 -13.13 -18.54 6.21
CA GLU A 114 -14.40 -19.20 5.95
C GLU A 114 -15.54 -18.62 6.82
N GLY A 115 -16.71 -18.39 6.21
CA GLY A 115 -17.85 -17.76 6.89
C GLY A 115 -17.59 -16.33 7.37
N TYR A 116 -16.49 -15.71 6.96
CA TYR A 116 -16.01 -14.43 7.46
C TYR A 116 -15.80 -14.37 8.98
N ASP A 117 -15.54 -15.53 9.61
CA ASP A 117 -15.39 -15.67 11.06
C ASP A 117 -13.92 -15.85 11.45
N ARG A 118 -13.42 -14.94 12.29
CA ARG A 118 -12.04 -14.96 12.80
C ARG A 118 -11.77 -16.05 13.86
N ASN A 119 -12.81 -16.57 14.52
CA ASN A 119 -12.71 -17.49 15.64
C ASN A 119 -12.84 -18.95 15.18
N HIS A 120 -13.83 -19.24 14.33
CA HIS A 120 -14.09 -20.60 13.85
C HIS A 120 -13.71 -20.83 12.37
N GLY A 121 -13.57 -19.75 11.59
CA GLY A 121 -13.19 -19.83 10.18
C GLY A 121 -11.69 -19.95 9.98
N MET A 122 -11.29 -20.81 9.04
CA MET A 122 -9.89 -20.90 8.58
C MET A 122 -9.66 -19.99 7.38
N ILE A 123 -8.44 -19.46 7.26
CA ILE A 123 -8.02 -18.69 6.10
C ILE A 123 -8.15 -19.55 4.83
N LYS A 124 -8.73 -18.99 3.78
CA LYS A 124 -8.84 -19.66 2.48
C LYS A 124 -8.12 -18.87 1.39
N GLY A 125 -7.28 -19.56 0.61
CA GLY A 125 -6.51 -18.94 -0.47
C GLY A 125 -7.38 -18.21 -1.49
N TYR A 126 -8.53 -18.78 -1.86
CA TYR A 126 -9.43 -18.13 -2.83
C TYR A 126 -10.01 -16.80 -2.32
N LEU A 127 -10.26 -16.65 -1.01
CA LEU A 127 -10.72 -15.39 -0.42
C LEU A 127 -9.61 -14.34 -0.38
N ILE A 128 -8.34 -14.76 -0.23
CA ILE A 128 -7.20 -13.86 -0.36
C ILE A 128 -7.10 -13.33 -1.79
N GLU A 129 -7.22 -14.21 -2.78
CA GLU A 129 -7.15 -13.80 -4.19
C GLU A 129 -8.34 -12.92 -4.60
N GLU A 130 -9.54 -13.20 -4.06
CA GLU A 130 -10.71 -12.32 -4.24
C GLU A 130 -10.46 -10.93 -3.65
N LEU A 131 -10.00 -10.85 -2.39
CA LEU A 131 -9.66 -9.57 -1.75
C LEU A 131 -8.58 -8.81 -2.52
N LYS A 132 -7.52 -9.50 -2.97
CA LYS A 132 -6.47 -8.88 -3.80
C LYS A 132 -7.05 -8.31 -5.09
N SER A 133 -7.96 -9.03 -5.75
CA SER A 133 -8.63 -8.58 -6.97
C SER A 133 -9.45 -7.31 -6.70
N GLU A 134 -10.22 -7.29 -5.61
CA GLU A 134 -11.01 -6.12 -5.20
C GLU A 134 -10.14 -4.91 -4.85
N LEU A 135 -8.91 -5.12 -4.35
CA LEU A 135 -7.97 -4.05 -4.02
C LEU A 135 -7.20 -3.49 -5.22
N LYS A 136 -7.19 -4.18 -6.38
CA LYS A 136 -6.49 -3.70 -7.57
C LYS A 136 -6.93 -2.27 -7.92
N GLN A 137 -5.93 -1.44 -8.17
CA GLN A 137 -6.12 -0.13 -8.76
C GLN A 137 -5.82 -0.23 -10.24
N ILE A 138 -6.61 0.48 -11.04
CA ILE A 138 -6.26 0.71 -12.43
C ILE A 138 -5.23 1.85 -12.46
N ASN A 139 -4.21 1.68 -13.29
CA ASN A 139 -3.16 2.63 -13.58
C ASN A 139 -3.19 2.91 -15.09
N PRO A 140 -4.17 3.69 -15.60
CA PRO A 140 -4.23 4.02 -17.02
C PRO A 140 -2.98 4.77 -17.46
N THR A 141 -2.35 4.29 -18.52
CA THR A 141 -1.15 4.85 -19.16
C THR A 141 -1.30 4.81 -20.68
N ALA A 142 -0.45 5.52 -21.42
CA ALA A 142 -0.43 5.46 -22.88
C ALA A 142 -0.17 4.04 -23.41
N GLU A 143 0.54 3.23 -22.62
CA GLU A 143 0.94 1.86 -22.94
C GLU A 143 -0.20 0.84 -22.77
N ASN A 144 -1.13 1.10 -21.85
CA ASN A 144 -2.17 0.14 -21.47
C ASN A 144 -3.63 0.61 -21.72
N THR A 145 -3.81 1.81 -22.28
CA THR A 145 -5.11 2.42 -22.50
C THR A 145 -5.31 2.77 -23.97
N GLU A 146 -6.45 2.38 -24.54
CA GLU A 146 -6.86 2.75 -25.90
C GLU A 146 -7.58 4.09 -25.90
N ASN A 147 -8.64 4.23 -25.10
CA ASN A 147 -9.37 5.48 -24.89
C ASN A 147 -10.00 5.55 -23.50
N VAL A 148 -10.29 6.78 -23.06
CA VAL A 148 -11.02 7.10 -21.84
C VAL A 148 -12.19 8.00 -22.21
N VAL A 149 -13.40 7.60 -21.84
CA VAL A 149 -14.64 8.33 -22.13
C VAL A 149 -15.34 8.66 -20.82
N LEU A 150 -15.61 9.95 -20.61
CA LEU A 150 -16.32 10.44 -19.43
C LEU A 150 -17.79 10.69 -19.78
N ASP A 151 -18.68 9.85 -19.27
CA ASP A 151 -20.13 9.93 -19.47
C ASP A 151 -20.76 10.69 -18.29
N ILE A 152 -20.78 12.02 -18.40
CA ILE A 152 -21.25 12.92 -17.32
C ILE A 152 -22.69 12.60 -16.93
N LYS A 153 -23.56 12.24 -17.89
CA LYS A 153 -24.98 11.94 -17.61
C LYS A 153 -25.17 10.70 -16.76
N LYS A 154 -24.26 9.73 -16.87
CA LYS A 154 -24.30 8.48 -16.10
C LYS A 154 -23.33 8.48 -14.92
N GLU A 155 -22.58 9.57 -14.72
CA GLU A 155 -21.51 9.67 -13.72
C GLU A 155 -20.50 8.51 -13.79
N ILE A 156 -20.20 8.03 -15.01
CA ILE A 156 -19.32 6.89 -15.25
C ILE A 156 -18.14 7.29 -16.13
N ILE A 157 -16.96 6.81 -15.76
CA ILE A 157 -15.77 6.80 -16.62
C ILE A 157 -15.66 5.41 -17.25
N ARG A 158 -15.66 5.33 -18.59
CA ARG A 158 -15.36 4.11 -19.34
C ARG A 158 -13.93 4.16 -19.85
N ILE A 159 -13.18 3.09 -19.61
CA ILE A 159 -11.80 2.96 -20.07
C ILE A 159 -11.71 1.71 -20.94
N SER A 160 -11.27 1.85 -22.19
CA SER A 160 -10.95 0.70 -23.02
C SER A 160 -9.46 0.39 -22.88
N THR A 161 -9.18 -0.83 -22.45
CA THR A 161 -7.82 -1.33 -22.20
C THR A 161 -7.15 -1.76 -23.50
N ALA A 162 -5.84 -1.53 -23.60
CA ALA A 162 -5.00 -2.13 -24.63
C ALA A 162 -3.71 -2.67 -23.99
N SER A 163 -2.95 -3.47 -24.73
CA SER A 163 -1.65 -3.97 -24.28
C SER A 163 -0.60 -3.62 -25.34
N LYS A 164 -0.32 -2.32 -25.50
CA LYS A 164 0.46 -1.79 -26.64
C LYS A 164 1.96 -2.03 -26.49
N THR A 165 2.44 -2.13 -25.26
CA THR A 165 3.87 -2.18 -24.95
C THR A 165 4.19 -3.38 -24.06
N LYS A 166 5.35 -4.00 -24.30
CA LYS A 166 5.89 -5.06 -23.45
C LYS A 166 6.93 -4.50 -22.49
N CYS A 167 6.95 -5.04 -21.28
CA CYS A 167 7.95 -4.72 -20.27
C CYS A 167 9.34 -5.13 -20.77
N THR A 168 10.26 -4.18 -20.84
CA THR A 168 11.63 -4.40 -21.33
C THR A 168 12.49 -5.32 -20.46
N VAL A 169 12.04 -5.65 -19.24
CA VAL A 169 12.74 -6.56 -18.32
C VAL A 169 12.19 -7.98 -18.39
N CYS A 170 10.87 -8.17 -18.32
CA CYS A 170 10.27 -9.52 -18.27
C CYS A 170 9.62 -9.99 -19.58
N GLY A 171 9.47 -9.12 -20.58
CA GLY A 171 8.88 -9.43 -21.88
C GLY A 171 7.35 -9.62 -21.90
N LYS A 172 6.68 -9.55 -20.75
CA LYS A 172 5.20 -9.60 -20.67
C LYS A 172 4.59 -8.25 -21.06
N ASN A 173 3.33 -8.28 -21.48
CA ASN A 173 2.55 -7.07 -21.73
C ASN A 173 2.41 -6.24 -20.46
N ILE A 174 2.36 -4.92 -20.64
CA ILE A 174 1.98 -3.96 -19.61
C ILE A 174 0.46 -3.80 -19.67
N GLU A 175 -0.23 -4.21 -18.62
CA GLU A 175 -1.68 -4.21 -18.50
C GLU A 175 -2.17 -3.00 -17.68
N ILE A 176 -3.49 -2.77 -17.66
CA ILE A 176 -4.08 -1.60 -16.98
C ILE A 176 -3.87 -1.61 -15.45
N PHE A 177 -3.57 -2.76 -14.85
CA PHE A 177 -3.34 -2.85 -13.40
C PHE A 177 -1.86 -2.67 -13.01
N ASP A 178 -0.96 -2.60 -13.99
CA ASP A 178 0.48 -2.54 -13.72
C ASP A 178 0.92 -1.10 -13.45
N GLU A 179 1.79 -0.92 -12.43
CA GLU A 179 2.56 0.30 -12.31
C GLU A 179 3.68 0.31 -13.36
N VAL A 180 3.78 1.42 -14.10
CA VAL A 180 4.74 1.57 -15.19
C VAL A 180 5.79 2.61 -14.80
N THR A 181 7.04 2.31 -15.12
CA THR A 181 8.11 3.30 -15.11
C THR A 181 8.92 3.21 -16.40
N GLY A 182 9.82 4.15 -16.61
CA GLY A 182 10.68 4.11 -17.77
C GLY A 182 12.01 4.80 -17.57
N CYS A 183 12.92 4.54 -18.50
CA CYS A 183 14.22 5.20 -18.54
C CYS A 183 14.05 6.71 -18.81
N PRO A 184 14.64 7.60 -18.00
CA PRO A 184 14.58 9.04 -18.25
C PRO A 184 15.35 9.50 -19.50
N ILE A 185 16.06 8.59 -20.17
CA ILE A 185 16.93 8.92 -21.31
C ILE A 185 16.41 8.35 -22.63
N CYS A 186 16.04 7.07 -22.67
CA CYS A 186 15.55 6.40 -23.88
C CYS A 186 14.07 6.01 -23.80
N GLU A 187 13.38 6.41 -22.73
CA GLU A 187 11.94 6.20 -22.51
C GLU A 187 11.47 4.74 -22.49
N ALA A 188 12.40 3.78 -22.51
CA ALA A 188 12.10 2.35 -22.43
C ALA A 188 11.20 2.04 -21.23
N LYS A 189 10.05 1.41 -21.49
CA LYS A 189 9.00 1.14 -20.50
C LYS A 189 9.14 -0.24 -19.87
N ALA A 190 8.76 -0.35 -18.61
CA ALA A 190 8.71 -1.60 -17.86
C ALA A 190 7.77 -1.50 -16.67
N HIS A 191 7.39 -2.66 -16.12
CA HIS A 191 6.79 -2.71 -14.80
C HIS A 191 7.75 -2.06 -13.78
N LYS A 192 7.20 -1.16 -12.97
CA LYS A 192 7.96 -0.32 -12.04
C LYS A 192 8.91 -1.12 -11.15
N GLY A 193 8.41 -2.19 -10.51
CA GLY A 193 9.22 -3.08 -9.67
C GLY A 193 10.40 -3.70 -10.43
N HIS A 194 10.14 -4.34 -11.58
CA HIS A 194 11.19 -4.99 -12.37
C HIS A 194 12.28 -4.02 -12.84
N PHE A 195 11.92 -2.78 -13.20
CA PHE A 195 12.91 -1.80 -13.64
C PHE A 195 13.73 -1.25 -12.47
N ILE A 196 13.09 -0.97 -11.33
CA ILE A 196 13.78 -0.53 -10.11
C ILE A 196 14.78 -1.60 -9.66
N ASP A 197 14.36 -2.86 -9.59
CA ASP A 197 15.23 -3.98 -9.19
C ASP A 197 16.39 -4.14 -10.19
N TRP A 198 16.12 -4.01 -11.49
CA TRP A 198 17.17 -4.04 -12.51
C TRP A 198 18.20 -2.93 -12.32
N VAL A 199 17.76 -1.68 -12.13
CA VAL A 199 18.68 -0.55 -11.94
C VAL A 199 19.47 -0.70 -10.64
N ARG A 200 18.86 -1.17 -9.55
CA ARG A 200 19.59 -1.48 -8.31
C ARG A 200 20.66 -2.55 -8.48
N MET A 201 20.43 -3.52 -9.36
CA MET A 201 21.37 -4.62 -9.61
C MET A 201 22.44 -4.30 -10.65
N LYS A 202 22.11 -3.51 -11.67
CA LYS A 202 22.96 -3.29 -12.86
C LYS A 202 23.46 -1.85 -13.01
N HIS A 203 22.93 -0.91 -12.22
CA HIS A 203 23.22 0.52 -12.30
C HIS A 203 23.11 1.11 -13.71
N ALA A 204 22.25 0.53 -14.57
CA ALA A 204 22.12 0.91 -15.97
C ALA A 204 20.74 0.54 -16.55
N CYS A 205 20.34 1.25 -17.60
CA CYS A 205 19.14 0.94 -18.37
C CYS A 205 19.25 -0.44 -19.08
N PRO A 206 18.21 -1.30 -19.06
CA PRO A 206 18.22 -2.58 -19.79
C PRO A 206 18.33 -2.40 -21.31
N VAL A 207 17.90 -1.26 -21.85
CA VAL A 207 17.85 -0.97 -23.29
C VAL A 207 19.06 -0.13 -23.73
N CYS A 208 19.15 1.14 -23.34
CA CYS A 208 20.20 2.05 -23.83
C CYS A 208 21.54 1.91 -23.10
N LYS A 209 21.62 1.09 -22.05
CA LYS A 209 22.82 0.81 -21.24
C LYS A 209 23.45 2.02 -20.53
N LYS A 210 22.84 3.21 -20.60
CA LYS A 210 23.29 4.39 -19.85
C LYS A 210 23.10 4.19 -18.35
N SER A 211 24.01 4.78 -17.56
CA SER A 211 24.03 4.71 -16.10
C SER A 211 22.77 5.34 -15.50
N LEU A 212 22.21 4.65 -14.51
CA LEU A 212 21.01 5.08 -13.79
C LEU A 212 21.14 4.68 -12.32
N ASN A 213 20.53 5.46 -11.44
CA ASN A 213 20.41 5.15 -10.02
C ASN A 213 18.98 5.28 -9.53
N VAL A 214 18.69 4.70 -8.36
CA VAL A 214 17.37 4.72 -7.73
C VAL A 214 17.49 5.32 -6.33
N SER A 215 16.67 6.33 -6.04
CA SER A 215 16.59 6.95 -4.72
C SER A 215 15.92 6.02 -3.69
N SER A 216 16.00 6.39 -2.41
CA SER A 216 15.30 5.67 -1.34
C SER A 216 13.78 5.64 -1.55
N SER A 217 13.21 6.66 -2.20
CA SER A 217 11.79 6.74 -2.58
C SER A 217 11.44 5.99 -3.88
N GLY A 218 12.40 5.32 -4.52
CA GLY A 218 12.16 4.52 -5.72
C GLY A 218 12.14 5.31 -7.03
N VAL A 219 12.52 6.59 -7.01
CA VAL A 219 12.63 7.43 -8.22
C VAL A 219 13.95 7.11 -8.93
N ILE A 220 13.87 6.84 -10.24
CA ILE A 220 15.02 6.61 -11.12
C ILE A 220 15.55 7.95 -11.62
N PHE A 221 16.86 8.16 -11.51
CA PHE A 221 17.53 9.36 -11.99
C PHE A 221 18.84 9.01 -12.70
N ILE A 222 19.37 10.00 -13.44
CA ILE A 222 20.64 9.93 -14.14
C ILE A 222 21.71 10.45 -13.19
N ASP A 223 22.88 9.82 -13.18
CA ASP A 223 24.08 10.39 -12.54
C ASP A 223 24.48 11.75 -13.14
#